data_AF-A0A2T7KGP4-F1
#
_entry.id   AF-A0A2T7KGP4-F1
#
_cell.length_a   1.000
_cell.length_b   1.000
_cell.length_c   1.000
_cell.angle_alpha   90.00
_cell.angle_beta   90.00
_cell.angle_gamma   90.00
#
_symmetry.space_group_name_H-M   'P 1'
#
loop_
_entity.id
_entity.type
_entity.pdbx_description
1 polymer ?
#
loop_
_entity_poly.entity_id
_entity_poly.type
_entity_poly.pdbx_seq_one_letter_code
_entity_poly.pdbx_strand_id
1 'polypeptide(L)'
;MCISTGEAAFSGTVVYCGRQHHRVHGLVHVLGYQNTALNLADGPNAMLLHLPTRQLTPRHFLSAGRAGDILHRMVAAVEHGAATTDGIAWMSTEPQPVQVFDHDVYTVLLADDPTAVPAALWQVPPHRRPDLDPDLLHFYADHFPDHTIAVCCFDNADAQRAKPLLLWYPPLDPDRLTVPALDSHTGKAPDLDATVPVDHWVLFSTDQAPSDWGAPVVYPGDMRHRLRAFLPTAVVGRHYNSGQTLPNGDFTISHRDLLTGDPDRIERLQPTRR
;
A
#
# COMPACT_ATOMS: atom_id res chain seq x y z
N MET A 1 -5.51 -8.23 -4.74
CA MET A 1 -5.40 -7.73 -3.36
C MET A 1 -3.96 -7.38 -3.07
N CYS A 2 -3.15 -8.27 -2.51
CA CYS A 2 -1.70 -8.14 -2.47
C CYS A 2 -1.07 -9.51 -2.78
N ILE A 3 0.25 -9.54 -2.92
CA ILE A 3 0.99 -10.80 -3.02
C ILE A 3 1.44 -11.21 -1.62
N SER A 4 1.28 -12.50 -1.27
CA SER A 4 1.82 -13.09 -0.03
C SER A 4 2.89 -14.14 -0.29
N THR A 5 3.79 -14.35 0.67
CA THR A 5 4.92 -15.31 0.59
C THR A 5 4.54 -16.76 0.86
N GLY A 6 3.35 -16.99 1.43
CA GLY A 6 2.74 -18.30 1.60
C GLY A 6 1.22 -18.22 1.53
N GLU A 7 0.52 -19.35 1.71
CA GLU A 7 -0.93 -19.41 1.62
C GLU A 7 -1.62 -18.43 2.58
N ALA A 8 -2.59 -17.67 2.05
CA ALA A 8 -3.33 -16.67 2.79
C ALA A 8 -4.74 -16.46 2.20
N ALA A 9 -5.61 -15.81 2.98
CA ALA A 9 -6.81 -15.15 2.48
C ALA A 9 -6.79 -13.69 2.95
N PHE A 10 -7.12 -12.77 2.06
CA PHE A 10 -7.30 -11.36 2.37
C PHE A 10 -8.74 -10.93 2.10
N SER A 11 -9.21 -9.90 2.79
CA SER A 11 -10.55 -9.31 2.59
C SER A 11 -10.62 -7.88 3.10
N GLY A 12 -11.67 -7.14 2.71
CA GLY A 12 -11.88 -5.75 3.12
C GLY A 12 -10.69 -4.85 2.76
N THR A 13 -10.14 -5.00 1.56
CA THR A 13 -8.94 -4.27 1.16
C THR A 13 -9.30 -2.80 0.90
N VAL A 14 -8.58 -1.88 1.53
CA VAL A 14 -8.69 -0.43 1.28
C VAL A 14 -7.34 0.08 0.79
N VAL A 15 -7.32 0.58 -0.44
CA VAL A 15 -6.14 1.16 -1.07
C VAL A 15 -6.40 2.61 -1.48
N TYR A 16 -5.43 3.46 -1.18
CA TYR A 16 -5.50 4.91 -1.39
C TYR A 16 -4.20 5.43 -2.01
N CYS A 17 -4.27 6.26 -3.05
CA CYS A 17 -3.11 7.03 -3.52
C CYS A 17 -3.46 8.51 -3.73
N GLY A 18 -2.73 9.42 -3.09
CA GLY A 18 -2.93 10.85 -3.22
C GLY A 18 -1.70 11.61 -3.71
N ARG A 19 -1.88 12.46 -4.71
CA ARG A 19 -0.83 13.33 -5.29
C ARG A 19 -0.91 14.74 -4.71
N GLN A 20 0.17 15.23 -4.08
CA GLN A 20 0.18 16.57 -3.49
C GLN A 20 1.55 17.26 -3.45
N HIS A 21 1.56 18.59 -3.45
CA HIS A 21 2.74 19.42 -3.22
C HIS A 21 2.96 19.63 -1.72
N HIS A 22 3.64 18.70 -1.08
CA HIS A 22 4.02 18.83 0.33
C HIS A 22 5.05 19.94 0.51
N ARG A 23 4.77 20.91 1.39
CA ARG A 23 5.55 22.15 1.60
C ARG A 23 7.06 21.99 1.84
N VAL A 24 7.50 20.81 2.28
CA VAL A 24 8.91 20.50 2.59
C VAL A 24 9.52 19.47 1.63
N HIS A 25 8.70 18.78 0.83
CA HIS A 25 9.14 17.62 0.02
C HIS A 25 8.83 17.76 -1.48
N GLY A 26 8.17 18.85 -1.90
CA GLY A 26 7.75 19.03 -3.29
C GLY A 26 6.56 18.14 -3.63
N LEU A 27 6.47 17.75 -4.90
CA LEU A 27 5.43 16.82 -5.36
C LEU A 27 5.71 15.40 -4.84
N VAL A 28 4.76 14.85 -4.09
CA VAL A 28 4.81 13.49 -3.53
C VAL A 28 3.52 12.75 -3.81
N HIS A 29 3.62 11.43 -3.97
CA HIS A 29 2.49 10.53 -3.81
C HIS A 29 2.45 10.01 -2.38
N VAL A 30 1.26 9.78 -1.85
CA VAL A 30 1.01 9.19 -0.53
C VAL A 30 0.15 7.96 -0.72
N LEU A 31 0.73 6.78 -0.48
CA LEU A 31 0.02 5.51 -0.50
C LEU A 31 -0.53 5.21 0.89
N GLY A 32 -1.76 4.72 0.93
CA GLY A 32 -2.34 4.04 2.07
C GLY A 32 -2.81 2.64 1.68
N TYR A 33 -2.51 1.65 2.51
CA TYR A 33 -2.87 0.26 2.30
C TYR A 33 -3.38 -0.37 3.61
N GLN A 34 -4.54 -1.00 3.58
CA GLN A 34 -5.08 -1.81 4.68
C GLN A 34 -5.86 -2.99 4.12
N ASN A 35 -5.80 -4.14 4.77
CA ASN A 35 -6.68 -5.28 4.54
C ASN A 35 -6.84 -6.08 5.83
N THR A 36 -7.79 -7.00 5.86
CA THR A 36 -7.81 -8.09 6.85
C THR A 36 -6.99 -9.23 6.29
N ALA A 37 -5.99 -9.71 7.03
CA ALA A 37 -5.13 -10.82 6.62
C ALA A 37 -5.38 -12.06 7.48
N LEU A 38 -5.75 -13.17 6.85
CA LEU A 38 -5.77 -14.51 7.45
C LEU A 38 -4.63 -15.32 6.82
N ASN A 39 -3.56 -15.54 7.57
CA ASN A 39 -2.52 -16.48 7.16
C ASN A 39 -3.05 -17.91 7.24
N LEU A 40 -2.82 -18.70 6.18
CA LEU A 40 -3.23 -20.11 6.08
C LEU A 40 -2.04 -21.07 6.09
N ALA A 41 -0.81 -20.55 5.94
CA ALA A 41 0.41 -21.34 6.05
C ALA A 41 0.71 -21.76 7.51
N ASP A 42 1.38 -22.91 7.68
CA ASP A 42 1.85 -23.46 8.98
C ASP A 42 2.89 -22.57 9.72
N GLY A 43 3.34 -21.48 9.11
CA GLY A 43 4.42 -20.62 9.60
C GLY A 43 4.25 -19.15 9.22
N PRO A 44 5.24 -18.29 9.53
CA PRO A 44 5.20 -16.86 9.21
C PRO A 44 5.02 -16.56 7.73
N ASN A 45 4.41 -15.43 7.45
CA ASN A 45 4.06 -14.97 6.11
C ASN A 45 4.42 -13.47 5.97
N ALA A 46 4.48 -12.96 4.74
CA ALA A 46 4.67 -11.54 4.49
C ALA A 46 3.80 -11.06 3.34
N MET A 47 3.38 -9.81 3.43
CA MET A 47 2.76 -9.08 2.31
C MET A 47 3.86 -8.38 1.52
N LEU A 48 3.86 -8.51 0.20
CA LEU A 48 4.77 -7.78 -0.69
C LEU A 48 4.02 -6.64 -1.40
N LEU A 49 4.63 -5.46 -1.42
CA LEU A 49 4.14 -4.27 -2.13
C LEU A 49 5.27 -3.68 -2.98
N HIS A 50 5.05 -3.57 -4.29
CA HIS A 50 5.90 -2.81 -5.21
C HIS A 50 5.49 -1.34 -5.19
N LEU A 51 6.43 -0.44 -4.95
CA LEU A 51 6.13 0.97 -4.70
C LEU A 51 6.76 1.83 -5.80
N PRO A 52 5.97 2.66 -6.53
CA PRO A 52 6.46 3.36 -7.73
C PRO A 52 7.37 4.56 -7.36
N THR A 53 8.56 4.24 -6.86
CA THR A 53 9.69 5.13 -6.55
C THR A 53 11.00 4.32 -6.56
N ARG A 54 12.14 4.99 -6.80
CA ARG A 54 13.49 4.45 -6.54
C ARG A 54 14.12 5.02 -5.26
N GLN A 55 13.31 5.60 -4.38
CA GLN A 55 13.78 6.33 -3.20
C GLN A 55 12.85 6.13 -2.01
N LEU A 56 12.77 4.90 -1.50
CA LEU A 56 12.10 4.61 -0.23
C LEU A 56 13.08 4.28 0.90
N THR A 57 12.77 4.78 2.08
CA THR A 57 13.56 4.63 3.32
C THR A 57 12.60 4.64 4.52
N PRO A 58 12.99 4.18 5.72
CA PRO A 58 12.10 4.16 6.89
C PRO A 58 11.43 5.50 7.22
N ARG A 59 12.10 6.64 6.94
CA ARG A 59 11.58 8.00 7.17
C ARG A 59 10.33 8.35 6.33
N HIS A 60 10.07 7.57 5.28
CA HIS A 60 8.95 7.73 4.36
C HIS A 60 7.67 7.05 4.87
N PHE A 61 7.79 6.18 5.87
CA PHE A 61 6.66 5.51 6.51
C PHE A 61 6.03 6.42 7.55
N LEU A 62 4.76 6.73 7.35
CA LEU A 62 3.94 7.53 8.26
C LEU A 62 3.31 6.59 9.28
N SER A 63 3.71 6.69 10.54
CA SER A 63 2.96 6.01 11.61
C SER A 63 1.55 6.61 11.66
N ALA A 64 0.54 5.80 11.27
CA ALA A 64 -0.88 6.15 11.34
C ALA A 64 -1.25 6.68 12.73
N GLY A 65 -0.58 6.18 13.77
CA GLY A 65 -0.65 6.78 15.08
C GLY A 65 -2.04 6.66 15.67
N ARG A 66 -2.42 7.67 16.47
CA ARG A 66 -3.78 7.88 16.95
C ARG A 66 -4.72 8.34 15.82
N ALA A 67 -4.83 7.49 14.81
CA ALA A 67 -5.68 7.57 13.63
C ALA A 67 -5.60 6.23 12.81
N GLY A 68 -5.68 5.08 13.48
CA GLY A 68 -5.71 3.75 12.81
C GLY A 68 -6.92 3.52 11.89
N ASP A 69 -7.84 4.47 11.88
CA ASP A 69 -9.08 4.57 11.11
C ASP A 69 -8.97 5.48 9.87
N ILE A 70 -7.78 5.99 9.52
CA ILE A 70 -7.60 6.95 8.41
C ILE A 70 -8.25 6.48 7.12
N LEU A 71 -8.00 5.24 6.70
CA LEU A 71 -8.56 4.73 5.45
C LEU A 71 -10.06 4.46 5.56
N HIS A 72 -10.54 4.00 6.71
CA HIS A 72 -11.97 3.88 7.02
C HIS A 72 -12.70 5.24 6.97
N ARG A 73 -12.05 6.35 7.34
CA ARG A 73 -12.61 7.72 7.15
C ARG A 73 -12.73 8.11 5.68
N MET A 74 -11.75 7.72 4.85
CA MET A 74 -11.79 8.00 3.41
C MET A 74 -12.86 7.16 2.71
N VAL A 75 -12.98 5.88 3.07
CA VAL A 75 -14.09 5.00 2.64
C VAL A 75 -15.42 5.63 3.03
N ALA A 76 -15.63 5.94 4.32
CA ALA A 76 -16.88 6.51 4.80
C ALA A 76 -17.21 7.89 4.17
N ALA A 77 -16.22 8.69 3.75
CA ALA A 77 -16.49 9.90 2.99
C ALA A 77 -17.24 9.58 1.68
N VAL A 78 -16.90 8.47 1.00
CA VAL A 78 -17.58 7.97 -0.21
C VAL A 78 -18.82 7.11 0.14
N GLU A 79 -18.82 6.39 1.26
CA GLU A 79 -19.85 5.43 1.71
C GLU A 79 -20.96 5.97 2.63
N HIS A 80 -21.04 7.29 2.87
CA HIS A 80 -21.76 7.95 3.98
C HIS A 80 -20.97 7.90 5.32
N GLY A 81 -20.84 9.05 6.01
CA GLY A 81 -19.60 9.39 6.75
C GLY A 81 -19.43 9.06 8.25
N ALA A 82 -18.18 8.64 8.59
CA ALA A 82 -17.40 8.74 9.86
C ALA A 82 -17.68 7.76 11.05
N ALA A 83 -16.72 7.31 11.92
CA ALA A 83 -15.22 7.24 11.98
C ALA A 83 -14.68 6.56 13.30
N THR A 84 -13.35 6.68 13.64
CA THR A 84 -12.57 6.36 14.91
C THR A 84 -11.86 4.97 15.01
N THR A 85 -10.64 4.72 15.57
CA THR A 85 -9.41 5.48 16.03
C THR A 85 -8.19 4.53 16.32
N ASP A 86 -6.94 5.00 16.60
CA ASP A 86 -6.07 4.42 17.67
C ASP A 86 -4.55 3.93 17.48
N GLY A 87 -3.46 4.59 17.97
CA GLY A 87 -2.12 3.97 18.36
C GLY A 87 -0.74 4.26 17.63
N ILE A 88 0.38 4.52 18.36
CA ILE A 88 1.68 5.24 17.98
C ILE A 88 2.98 4.47 18.43
N ALA A 89 4.27 4.61 17.97
CA ALA A 89 5.06 5.09 16.76
C ALA A 89 6.62 4.94 17.01
N TRP A 90 7.55 5.14 16.02
CA TRP A 90 9.02 4.73 16.08
C TRP A 90 10.12 5.71 15.53
N MET A 91 11.42 5.29 15.49
CA MET A 91 12.65 6.02 14.98
C MET A 91 13.58 5.13 14.09
N SER A 92 14.70 5.64 13.52
CA SER A 92 15.53 4.94 12.49
C SER A 92 17.02 5.36 12.40
N THR A 93 17.84 4.60 11.64
CA THR A 93 19.33 4.73 11.50
C THR A 93 19.79 4.67 10.00
N GLU A 94 21.10 4.74 9.74
CA GLU A 94 21.77 4.88 8.43
C GLU A 94 21.60 3.72 7.40
N PRO A 95 21.83 3.96 6.09
CA PRO A 95 21.35 3.09 5.01
C PRO A 95 22.17 1.81 4.77
N GLN A 96 21.44 0.73 4.47
CA GLN A 96 21.92 -0.56 3.95
C GLN A 96 21.26 -0.82 2.58
N PRO A 97 21.81 -1.72 1.73
CA PRO A 97 21.19 -2.09 0.44
C PRO A 97 19.81 -2.74 0.59
N VAL A 98 19.52 -3.35 1.76
CA VAL A 98 18.17 -3.67 2.21
C VAL A 98 17.98 -3.03 3.58
N GLN A 99 16.98 -2.17 3.75
CA GLN A 99 16.71 -1.49 5.02
C GLN A 99 15.66 -2.28 5.81
N VAL A 100 16.03 -2.77 7.00
CA VAL A 100 15.15 -3.57 7.88
C VAL A 100 14.77 -2.80 9.14
N PHE A 101 13.48 -2.72 9.45
CA PHE A 101 12.93 -2.00 10.61
C PHE A 101 11.51 -2.50 10.95
N ASP A 102 11.06 -2.34 12.19
CA ASP A 102 9.66 -2.63 12.54
C ASP A 102 8.73 -1.43 12.24
N HIS A 103 7.54 -1.73 11.74
CA HIS A 103 6.45 -0.76 11.54
C HIS A 103 5.11 -1.34 12.00
N ASP A 104 4.59 -0.78 13.10
CA ASP A 104 3.39 -1.25 13.80
C ASP A 104 3.48 -2.73 14.24
N VAL A 105 2.90 -3.65 13.47
CA VAL A 105 2.98 -5.10 13.71
C VAL A 105 3.98 -5.82 12.81
N TYR A 106 4.43 -5.18 11.73
CA TYR A 106 5.31 -5.79 10.74
C TYR A 106 6.78 -5.58 11.07
N THR A 107 7.62 -6.55 10.71
CA THR A 107 9.04 -6.30 10.43
C THR A 107 9.17 -6.09 8.92
N VAL A 108 9.53 -4.87 8.49
CA VAL A 108 9.57 -4.45 7.09
C VAL A 108 10.99 -4.53 6.55
N LEU A 109 11.17 -5.11 5.36
CA LEU A 109 12.38 -5.01 4.54
C LEU A 109 12.08 -4.14 3.32
N LEU A 110 12.92 -3.14 3.05
CA LEU A 110 12.89 -2.34 1.81
C LEU A 110 14.11 -2.65 0.95
N ALA A 111 13.89 -3.03 -0.29
CA ALA A 111 14.96 -3.30 -1.26
C ALA A 111 14.61 -2.72 -2.64
N ASP A 112 15.58 -2.05 -3.27
CA ASP A 112 15.48 -1.63 -4.68
C ASP A 112 15.85 -2.79 -5.65
N ASP A 113 16.51 -3.83 -5.13
CA ASP A 113 16.73 -5.13 -5.79
C ASP A 113 16.01 -6.23 -4.99
N PRO A 114 14.93 -6.84 -5.53
CA PRO A 114 14.19 -7.90 -4.84
C PRO A 114 15.06 -9.13 -4.54
N THR A 115 16.07 -9.41 -5.36
CA THR A 115 16.94 -10.59 -5.21
C THR A 115 17.91 -10.48 -4.02
N ALA A 116 18.09 -9.28 -3.47
CA ALA A 116 18.88 -9.05 -2.27
C ALA A 116 18.14 -9.41 -0.95
N VAL A 117 16.81 -9.52 -0.98
CA VAL A 117 15.97 -9.73 0.22
C VAL A 117 16.32 -11.02 1.01
N PRO A 118 16.59 -12.19 0.40
CA PRO A 118 16.90 -13.42 1.14
C PRO A 118 18.16 -13.32 2.03
N ALA A 119 19.14 -12.50 1.65
CA ALA A 119 20.32 -12.25 2.47
C ALA A 119 19.96 -11.40 3.73
N ALA A 120 18.98 -10.51 3.62
CA ALA A 120 18.53 -9.63 4.69
C ALA A 120 17.50 -10.29 5.63
N LEU A 121 16.79 -11.35 5.21
CA LEU A 121 15.83 -12.10 6.04
C LEU A 121 16.39 -12.54 7.40
N TRP A 122 17.69 -12.78 7.52
CA TRP A 122 18.34 -13.15 8.78
C TRP A 122 18.24 -12.08 9.87
N GLN A 123 17.96 -10.82 9.50
CA GLN A 123 17.67 -9.72 10.43
C GLN A 123 16.22 -9.75 10.96
N VAL A 124 15.30 -10.44 10.28
CA VAL A 124 13.90 -10.60 10.72
C VAL A 124 13.84 -11.57 11.92
N PRO A 125 13.05 -11.29 12.97
CA PRO A 125 12.83 -12.22 14.07
C PRO A 125 12.37 -13.61 13.58
N PRO A 126 12.92 -14.74 14.07
CA PRO A 126 12.63 -16.07 13.52
C PRO A 126 11.15 -16.48 13.49
N HIS A 127 10.32 -15.94 14.39
CA HIS A 127 8.87 -16.22 14.44
C HIS A 127 8.07 -15.44 13.39
N ARG A 128 8.65 -14.40 12.77
CA ARG A 128 8.06 -13.60 11.68
C ARG A 128 8.73 -13.82 10.32
N ARG A 129 9.84 -14.56 10.26
CA ARG A 129 10.66 -14.70 9.04
C ARG A 129 10.01 -15.71 8.07
N PRO A 130 9.37 -15.27 6.97
CA PRO A 130 8.79 -16.20 6.01
C PRO A 130 9.89 -16.96 5.24
N ASP A 131 9.49 -18.04 4.58
CA ASP A 131 10.24 -18.54 3.42
C ASP A 131 9.95 -17.63 2.20
N LEU A 132 10.88 -17.52 1.26
CA LEU A 132 10.74 -16.70 0.06
C LEU A 132 11.03 -17.51 -1.19
N ASP A 133 10.01 -17.66 -2.03
CA ASP A 133 10.17 -18.28 -3.34
C ASP A 133 11.07 -17.42 -4.25
N PRO A 134 12.18 -17.96 -4.79
CA PRO A 134 13.05 -17.22 -5.69
C PRO A 134 12.33 -16.72 -6.96
N ASP A 135 11.37 -17.47 -7.51
CA ASP A 135 10.68 -17.09 -8.74
C ASP A 135 9.74 -15.89 -8.50
N LEU A 136 9.22 -15.74 -7.28
CA LEU A 136 8.48 -14.53 -6.88
C LEU A 136 9.37 -13.28 -6.82
N LEU A 137 10.63 -13.42 -6.38
CA LEU A 137 11.59 -12.31 -6.36
C LEU A 137 12.08 -11.96 -7.76
N HIS A 138 12.33 -12.95 -8.62
CA HIS A 138 12.62 -12.72 -10.05
C HIS A 138 11.43 -12.07 -10.77
N PHE A 139 10.19 -12.48 -10.48
CA PHE A 139 9.00 -11.80 -11.01
C PHE A 139 9.03 -10.30 -10.70
N TYR A 140 9.33 -9.90 -9.45
CA TYR A 140 9.44 -8.49 -9.10
C TYR A 140 10.60 -7.78 -9.80
N ALA A 141 11.75 -8.43 -9.97
CA ALA A 141 12.90 -7.84 -10.67
C ALA A 141 12.59 -7.60 -12.17
N ASP A 142 11.94 -8.56 -12.83
CA ASP A 142 11.59 -8.52 -14.25
C ASP A 142 10.48 -7.52 -14.60
N HIS A 143 9.50 -7.33 -13.69
CA HIS A 143 8.30 -6.53 -13.95
C HIS A 143 8.30 -5.16 -13.27
N PHE A 144 9.10 -4.99 -12.21
CA PHE A 144 9.16 -3.77 -11.42
C PHE A 144 10.61 -3.27 -11.14
N PRO A 145 11.57 -3.31 -12.09
CA PRO A 145 12.99 -2.97 -11.86
C PRO A 145 13.27 -1.50 -11.47
N ASP A 146 12.25 -0.64 -11.47
CA ASP A 146 12.32 0.76 -11.06
C ASP A 146 11.62 1.02 -9.70
N HIS A 147 11.09 0.00 -9.03
CA HIS A 147 10.27 0.15 -7.82
C HIS A 147 11.02 -0.40 -6.60
N THR A 148 11.08 0.35 -5.50
CA THR A 148 11.42 -0.23 -4.21
C THR A 148 10.33 -1.23 -3.80
N ILE A 149 10.71 -2.46 -3.47
CA ILE A 149 9.79 -3.47 -2.91
C ILE A 149 9.81 -3.37 -1.38
N ALA A 150 8.62 -3.38 -0.79
CA ALA A 150 8.42 -3.52 0.65
C ALA A 150 7.89 -4.93 0.97
N VAL A 151 8.68 -5.71 1.72
CA VAL A 151 8.28 -7.02 2.25
C VAL A 151 7.91 -6.83 3.72
N CYS A 152 6.63 -6.96 4.05
CA CYS A 152 6.07 -6.71 5.37
C CYS A 152 5.82 -8.04 6.09
N CYS A 153 6.79 -8.51 6.89
CA CYS A 153 6.75 -9.80 7.58
C CYS A 153 5.91 -9.77 8.86
N PHE A 154 5.08 -10.79 9.09
CA PHE A 154 4.16 -10.89 10.24
C PHE A 154 3.93 -12.34 10.70
N ASP A 155 3.28 -12.49 11.86
CA ASP A 155 2.71 -13.75 12.34
C ASP A 155 1.18 -13.66 12.57
N ASN A 156 0.57 -14.79 12.94
CA ASN A 156 -0.88 -14.91 13.05
C ASN A 156 -1.49 -14.11 14.22
N ALA A 157 -0.70 -13.75 15.24
CA ALA A 157 -1.13 -12.90 16.35
C ALA A 157 -0.95 -11.39 16.05
N ASP A 158 -0.01 -11.07 15.17
CA ASP A 158 0.20 -9.71 14.66
C ASP A 158 -0.84 -9.31 13.60
N ALA A 159 -1.24 -10.23 12.70
CA ALA A 159 -2.16 -9.95 11.60
C ALA A 159 -3.50 -9.33 12.03
N GLN A 160 -4.08 -9.78 13.15
CA GLN A 160 -5.36 -9.27 13.69
C GLN A 160 -5.27 -7.84 14.26
N ARG A 161 -4.06 -7.27 14.38
CA ARG A 161 -3.78 -5.97 15.00
C ARG A 161 -3.24 -4.92 14.02
N ALA A 162 -3.09 -5.26 12.74
CA ALA A 162 -2.47 -4.43 11.73
C ALA A 162 -3.22 -3.10 11.50
N LYS A 163 -2.53 -1.98 11.71
CA LYS A 163 -3.01 -0.65 11.29
C LYS A 163 -2.80 -0.43 9.79
N PRO A 164 -3.53 0.53 9.17
CA PRO A 164 -3.24 0.96 7.80
C PRO A 164 -1.77 1.37 7.66
N LEU A 165 -1.09 0.76 6.69
CA LEU A 165 0.23 1.16 6.25
C LEU A 165 0.10 2.47 5.49
N LEU A 166 0.79 3.52 5.94
CA LEU A 166 0.78 4.84 5.30
C LEU A 166 2.22 5.24 4.97
N LEU A 167 2.47 5.74 3.77
CA LEU A 167 3.80 6.15 3.33
C LEU A 167 3.75 7.23 2.25
N TRP A 168 4.81 8.04 2.15
CA TRP A 168 4.93 9.10 1.15
C TRP A 168 6.24 8.98 0.36
N TYR A 169 6.22 9.26 -0.94
CA TYR A 169 7.41 9.13 -1.79
C TYR A 169 7.38 10.07 -3.01
N PRO A 170 8.56 10.44 -3.56
CA PRO A 170 8.64 11.01 -4.90
C PRO A 170 8.29 9.93 -5.94
N PRO A 171 7.27 10.12 -6.80
CA PRO A 171 6.82 9.07 -7.72
C PRO A 171 7.73 8.91 -8.94
N LEU A 172 7.68 7.72 -9.57
CA LEU A 172 8.29 7.46 -10.88
C LEU A 172 7.62 8.25 -12.01
N ASP A 173 6.28 8.25 -12.00
CA ASP A 173 5.43 9.02 -12.91
C ASP A 173 4.58 9.96 -12.04
N PRO A 174 4.80 11.30 -12.09
CA PRO A 174 4.02 12.24 -11.32
C PRO A 174 2.58 12.37 -11.84
N ASP A 175 2.27 11.97 -13.07
CA ASP A 175 0.97 12.20 -13.70
C ASP A 175 0.14 10.91 -13.84
N ARG A 176 0.60 9.81 -13.23
CA ARG A 176 -0.18 8.56 -13.04
C ARG A 176 -0.14 8.11 -11.58
N LEU A 177 -1.31 8.02 -10.96
CA LEU A 177 -1.48 7.47 -9.62
C LEU A 177 -1.82 5.98 -9.76
N THR A 178 -1.03 5.12 -9.11
CA THR A 178 -1.25 3.67 -9.07
C THR A 178 -1.22 3.18 -7.63
N VAL A 179 -2.09 2.23 -7.29
CA VAL A 179 -2.09 1.49 -6.02
C VAL A 179 -1.82 0.01 -6.29
N PRO A 180 -0.88 -0.62 -5.56
CA PRO A 180 -0.63 -2.06 -5.69
C PRO A 180 -1.91 -2.86 -5.44
N ALA A 181 -2.31 -3.69 -6.39
CA ALA A 181 -3.49 -4.54 -6.29
C ALA A 181 -3.36 -5.92 -6.96
N LEU A 182 -2.17 -6.23 -7.53
CA LEU A 182 -1.80 -7.57 -7.97
C LEU A 182 -2.13 -8.63 -6.90
N ASP A 183 -2.62 -9.77 -7.37
CA ASP A 183 -3.15 -10.84 -6.54
C ASP A 183 -2.33 -12.12 -6.73
N SER A 184 -1.81 -12.64 -5.62
CA SER A 184 -1.33 -14.03 -5.50
C SER A 184 -1.27 -14.37 -4.02
N HIS A 185 -1.97 -15.43 -3.61
CA HIS A 185 -2.07 -15.82 -2.20
C HIS A 185 -1.50 -17.21 -1.95
N THR A 186 -0.45 -17.58 -2.68
CA THR A 186 0.10 -18.94 -2.77
C THR A 186 1.59 -19.03 -2.45
N GLY A 187 2.25 -17.90 -2.20
CA GLY A 187 3.72 -17.82 -2.17
C GLY A 187 4.41 -17.79 -3.53
N LYS A 188 3.67 -17.94 -4.63
CA LYS A 188 4.21 -17.95 -5.99
C LYS A 188 4.03 -16.61 -6.70
N ALA A 189 4.83 -16.39 -7.74
CA ALA A 189 4.62 -15.31 -8.70
C ALA A 189 3.16 -15.27 -9.19
N PRO A 190 2.56 -14.08 -9.39
CA PRO A 190 1.18 -13.95 -9.80
C PRO A 190 0.99 -14.39 -11.26
N ASP A 191 -0.11 -15.08 -11.53
CA ASP A 191 -0.60 -15.26 -12.90
C ASP A 191 -1.18 -13.92 -13.38
N LEU A 192 -0.57 -13.34 -14.41
CA LEU A 192 -1.00 -12.07 -14.99
C LEU A 192 -2.19 -12.21 -15.94
N ASP A 193 -2.39 -13.38 -16.56
CA ASP A 193 -3.49 -13.67 -17.47
C ASP A 193 -4.77 -14.10 -16.71
N ALA A 194 -4.65 -14.43 -15.42
CA ALA A 194 -5.77 -14.74 -14.55
C ALA A 194 -6.78 -13.58 -14.41
N THR A 195 -8.05 -13.96 -14.25
CA THR A 195 -9.06 -13.08 -13.65
C THR A 195 -9.24 -13.45 -12.18
N VAL A 196 -9.14 -12.45 -11.31
CA VAL A 196 -9.02 -12.63 -9.85
C VAL A 196 -10.21 -11.96 -9.14
N PRO A 197 -10.69 -12.53 -8.01
CA PRO A 197 -11.74 -11.91 -7.22
C PRO A 197 -11.25 -10.58 -6.64
N VAL A 198 -12.17 -9.63 -6.47
CA VAL A 198 -11.85 -8.31 -5.90
C VAL A 198 -12.78 -7.99 -4.74
N ASP A 199 -12.20 -7.49 -3.64
CA ASP A 199 -12.91 -6.85 -2.54
C ASP A 199 -12.09 -5.62 -2.11
N HIS A 200 -12.19 -4.56 -2.91
CA HIS A 200 -11.33 -3.39 -2.82
C HIS A 200 -12.12 -2.09 -2.77
N TRP A 201 -11.92 -1.30 -1.72
CA TRP A 201 -12.10 0.14 -1.78
C TRP A 201 -10.88 0.78 -2.43
N VAL A 202 -11.07 1.41 -3.59
CA VAL A 202 -10.00 2.07 -4.34
C VAL A 202 -10.24 3.56 -4.35
N LEU A 203 -9.33 4.31 -3.74
CA LEU A 203 -9.48 5.73 -3.42
C LEU A 203 -8.31 6.56 -3.97
N PHE A 204 -8.59 7.77 -4.45
CA PHE A 204 -7.59 8.69 -4.97
C PHE A 204 -7.84 10.14 -4.52
N SER A 205 -6.80 10.96 -4.50
CA SER A 205 -6.90 12.41 -4.22
C SER A 205 -5.88 13.25 -4.97
N THR A 206 -6.17 14.55 -5.14
CA THR A 206 -5.17 15.53 -5.54
C THR A 206 -5.36 16.89 -4.86
N ASP A 207 -4.26 17.57 -4.56
CA ASP A 207 -4.24 18.95 -4.05
C ASP A 207 -4.58 20.03 -5.10
N GLN A 208 -4.63 19.65 -6.39
CA GLN A 208 -4.95 20.52 -7.52
C GLN A 208 -6.43 20.41 -7.96
N ALA A 209 -7.27 19.76 -7.14
CA ALA A 209 -8.69 19.57 -7.39
C ALA A 209 -9.51 20.87 -7.30
N PRO A 210 -10.60 21.01 -8.07
CA PRO A 210 -11.64 22.02 -7.86
C PRO A 210 -12.25 22.01 -6.44
N SER A 211 -12.89 23.11 -6.03
CA SER A 211 -13.48 23.26 -4.69
C SER A 211 -14.71 22.39 -4.40
N ASP A 212 -15.34 21.89 -5.45
CA ASP A 212 -16.53 21.02 -5.49
C ASP A 212 -16.18 19.57 -5.84
N TRP A 213 -14.89 19.23 -5.88
CA TRP A 213 -14.38 17.92 -6.28
C TRP A 213 -14.36 16.92 -5.11
N GLY A 214 -14.96 15.75 -5.34
CA GLY A 214 -14.87 14.58 -4.47
C GLY A 214 -15.59 14.70 -3.12
N ALA A 215 -15.47 13.65 -2.32
CA ALA A 215 -16.06 13.56 -0.99
C ALA A 215 -15.10 14.11 0.09
N PRO A 216 -15.51 15.09 0.92
CA PRO A 216 -14.63 15.68 1.93
C PRO A 216 -14.35 14.74 3.10
N VAL A 217 -13.08 14.62 3.50
CA VAL A 217 -12.63 13.72 4.58
C VAL A 217 -12.39 14.49 5.88
N VAL A 218 -13.12 14.12 6.93
CA VAL A 218 -13.06 14.79 8.25
C VAL A 218 -12.14 14.01 9.21
N TYR A 219 -11.03 14.64 9.61
CA TYR A 219 -10.10 14.12 10.62
C TYR A 219 -10.30 14.81 11.98
N PRO A 220 -9.87 14.19 13.09
CA PRO A 220 -9.89 14.81 14.41
C PRO A 220 -9.03 16.08 14.47
N GLY A 221 -9.48 17.10 15.21
CA GLY A 221 -8.76 18.37 15.35
C GLY A 221 -7.44 18.27 16.14
N ASP A 222 -7.28 17.21 16.94
CA ASP A 222 -6.07 16.85 17.68
C ASP A 222 -5.12 15.94 16.89
N MET A 223 -5.45 15.60 15.64
CA MET A 223 -4.57 14.83 14.76
C MET A 223 -3.20 15.51 14.64
N ARG A 224 -2.14 14.72 14.84
CA ARG A 224 -0.74 15.18 14.73
C ARG A 224 -0.50 15.94 13.43
N HIS A 225 -0.14 17.22 13.52
CA HIS A 225 0.13 18.09 12.36
C HIS A 225 1.08 17.47 11.31
N ARG A 226 2.11 16.73 11.75
CA ARG A 226 3.05 16.03 10.85
C ARG A 226 2.40 14.91 10.02
N LEU A 227 1.36 14.26 10.53
CA LEU A 227 0.57 13.27 9.78
C LEU A 227 -0.49 13.96 8.93
N ARG A 228 -1.22 14.92 9.52
CA ARG A 228 -2.26 15.70 8.82
C ARG A 228 -1.73 16.39 7.56
N ALA A 229 -0.45 16.79 7.53
CA ALA A 229 0.21 17.41 6.37
C ALA A 229 0.33 16.51 5.13
N PHE A 230 0.11 15.20 5.24
CA PHE A 230 0.10 14.24 4.13
C PHE A 230 -1.30 13.72 3.77
N LEU A 231 -2.34 14.08 4.53
CA LEU A 231 -3.68 13.54 4.32
C LEU A 231 -4.58 14.47 3.47
N PRO A 232 -5.41 13.92 2.59
CA PRO A 232 -6.19 14.69 1.63
C PRO A 232 -7.40 15.37 2.30
N THR A 233 -7.82 16.52 1.79
CA THR A 233 -9.08 17.18 2.20
C THR A 233 -10.32 16.53 1.60
N ALA A 234 -10.20 15.93 0.42
CA ALA A 234 -11.27 15.20 -0.26
C ALA A 234 -10.70 14.01 -1.04
N VAL A 235 -11.55 13.00 -1.32
CA VAL A 235 -11.21 11.79 -2.10
C VAL A 235 -12.28 11.47 -3.13
N VAL A 236 -11.91 10.77 -4.19
CA VAL A 236 -12.85 10.04 -5.07
C VAL A 236 -12.49 8.57 -5.09
N GLY A 237 -13.44 7.71 -5.43
CA GLY A 237 -13.19 6.27 -5.47
C GLY A 237 -14.47 5.45 -5.54
N ARG A 238 -14.33 4.12 -5.48
CA ARG A 238 -15.44 3.16 -5.49
C ARG A 238 -15.05 1.83 -4.83
N HIS A 239 -16.07 1.05 -4.45
CA HIS A 239 -15.91 -0.38 -4.16
C HIS A 239 -15.80 -1.16 -5.46
N TYR A 240 -14.98 -2.20 -5.43
CA TYR A 240 -15.01 -3.32 -6.36
C TYR A 240 -15.41 -4.55 -5.54
N ASN A 241 -16.64 -5.00 -5.73
CA ASN A 241 -17.37 -5.83 -4.76
C ASN A 241 -16.94 -7.30 -4.80
N SER A 242 -17.01 -7.99 -3.65
CA SER A 242 -16.65 -9.41 -3.42
C SER A 242 -17.41 -10.49 -4.23
N GLY A 243 -18.17 -10.10 -5.25
CA GLY A 243 -18.73 -10.98 -6.28
C GLY A 243 -18.27 -10.65 -7.71
N GLN A 244 -17.34 -9.71 -7.89
CA GLN A 244 -16.73 -9.34 -9.16
C GLN A 244 -15.38 -10.05 -9.33
N THR A 245 -15.00 -10.31 -10.58
CA THR A 245 -13.63 -10.64 -10.96
C THR A 245 -13.10 -9.62 -11.96
N LEU A 246 -11.80 -9.33 -11.91
CA LEU A 246 -11.10 -8.43 -12.83
C LEU A 246 -9.79 -9.08 -13.30
N PRO A 247 -9.22 -8.66 -14.46
CA PRO A 247 -7.87 -9.07 -14.86
C PRO A 247 -6.86 -8.77 -13.74
N ASN A 248 -5.89 -9.66 -13.52
CA ASN A 248 -4.88 -9.46 -12.47
C ASN A 248 -4.01 -8.23 -12.79
N GLY A 249 -3.69 -7.44 -11.76
CA GLY A 249 -3.02 -6.16 -11.94
C GLY A 249 -3.32 -5.15 -10.83
N ASP A 250 -2.71 -3.98 -10.95
CA ASP A 250 -2.90 -2.84 -10.05
C ASP A 250 -4.13 -2.00 -10.44
N PHE A 251 -4.57 -1.09 -9.58
CA PHE A 251 -5.52 -0.04 -9.99
C PHE A 251 -4.78 1.26 -10.28
N THR A 252 -5.13 1.93 -11.37
CA THR A 252 -4.43 3.14 -11.84
C THR A 252 -5.40 4.20 -12.37
N ILE A 253 -5.02 5.47 -12.29
CA ILE A 253 -5.70 6.61 -12.91
C ILE A 253 -4.68 7.68 -13.31
N SER A 254 -4.88 8.37 -14.44
CA SER A 254 -4.04 9.53 -14.77
C SER A 254 -4.45 10.74 -13.93
N HIS A 255 -3.52 11.65 -13.62
CA HIS A 255 -3.83 12.86 -12.86
C HIS A 255 -4.85 13.75 -13.59
N ARG A 256 -4.76 13.83 -14.92
CA ARG A 256 -5.74 14.54 -15.76
C ARG A 256 -7.15 13.97 -15.59
N ASP A 257 -7.29 12.65 -15.59
CA ASP A 257 -8.60 12.00 -15.53
C ASP A 257 -9.13 12.00 -14.09
N LEU A 258 -8.25 11.91 -13.09
CA LEU A 258 -8.58 12.11 -11.67
C LEU A 258 -9.18 13.50 -11.41
N LEU A 259 -8.67 14.56 -12.04
CA LEU A 259 -9.22 15.92 -11.93
C LEU A 259 -10.67 16.06 -12.42
N THR A 260 -11.19 15.11 -13.20
CA THR A 260 -12.61 15.10 -13.60
C THR A 260 -13.54 14.64 -12.46
N GLY A 261 -13.00 13.97 -11.45
CA GLY A 261 -13.76 13.40 -10.32
C GLY A 261 -14.49 12.09 -10.61
N ASP A 262 -14.34 11.56 -11.83
CA ASP A 262 -15.00 10.35 -12.34
C ASP A 262 -14.26 9.06 -11.91
N PRO A 263 -14.80 8.24 -10.97
CA PRO A 263 -14.15 6.99 -10.55
C PRO A 263 -14.26 5.88 -11.59
N ASP A 264 -15.07 6.03 -12.66
CA ASP A 264 -15.10 5.06 -13.76
C ASP A 264 -13.83 5.14 -14.62
N ARG A 265 -12.99 6.17 -14.44
CA ARG A 265 -11.64 6.29 -15.01
C ARG A 265 -10.56 5.47 -14.32
N ILE A 266 -10.91 4.71 -13.27
CA ILE A 266 -9.97 3.83 -12.58
C ILE A 266 -9.81 2.53 -13.39
N GLU A 267 -8.65 2.37 -14.01
CA GLU A 267 -8.26 1.26 -14.89
C GLU A 267 -7.57 0.13 -14.08
N ARG A 268 -7.48 -1.07 -14.69
CA ARG A 268 -6.58 -2.15 -14.22
C ARG A 268 -5.28 -2.12 -15.03
N LEU A 269 -4.15 -2.18 -14.35
CA LEU A 269 -2.80 -2.13 -14.94
C LEU A 269 -2.07 -3.46 -14.70
N GLN A 270 -1.91 -4.26 -15.75
CA GLN A 270 -0.90 -5.32 -15.76
C GLN A 270 0.50 -4.69 -15.87
N PRO A 271 1.52 -5.20 -15.16
CA PRO A 271 2.88 -4.76 -15.33
C PRO A 271 3.47 -5.27 -16.65
N THR A 272 4.41 -4.53 -17.22
CA THR A 272 5.16 -4.96 -18.41
C THR A 272 6.53 -5.51 -18.01
N ARG A 273 6.83 -6.74 -18.44
CA ARG A 273 8.19 -7.31 -18.37
C ARG A 273 9.17 -6.45 -19.17
N ARG A 274 10.39 -6.31 -18.66
CA ARG A 274 11.49 -5.57 -19.33
C ARG A 274 12.69 -6.45 -19.67
#